data_AF-A0A3C1YRX7-F1
#
_entry.id   AF-A0A3C1YRX7-F1
#
_cell.length_a   1.000
_cell.length_b   1.000
_cell.length_c   1.000
_cell.angle_alpha   90.00
_cell.angle_beta   90.00
_cell.angle_gamma   90.00
#
_symmetry.space_group_name_H-M   'P 1'
#
loop_
_entity.id
_entity.type
_entity.pdbx_description
1 polymer ?
#
loop_
_entity_poly.entity_id
_entity_poly.type
_entity_poly.pdbx_seq_one_letter_code
_entity_poly.pdbx_strand_id
1 'polypeptide(L)' 'MADPYERKLVSQNFYHSKVEIKGKIVVVLDGLLENRGLSLIKPPSRAFPAGTIIELIGTDEEDASPGGFVEKIAYLAFVE' A
#
# COMPACT_ATOMS: atom_id res chain seq x y z
N MET A 1 13.53 16.98 9.13
CA MET A 1 12.84 16.43 10.32
C MET A 1 12.70 14.93 10.07
N ALA A 2 13.33 14.06 10.87
CA ALA A 2 13.37 12.62 10.58
C ALA A 2 12.01 11.95 10.85
N ASP A 3 11.64 10.98 10.03
CA ASP A 3 10.33 10.32 10.05
C ASP A 3 10.12 9.50 11.36
N PRO A 4 8.95 9.56 12.03
CA PRO A 4 8.69 8.81 13.26
C PRO A 4 8.79 7.29 13.10
N TYR A 5 8.45 6.76 11.93
CA TYR A 5 8.54 5.34 11.58
C TYR A 5 10.00 4.92 11.36
N GLU A 6 10.85 5.79 10.80
CA GLU A 6 12.31 5.54 10.73
C GLU A 6 12.93 5.43 12.12
N ARG A 7 12.44 6.24 13.06
CA ARG A 7 12.94 6.28 14.43
C ARG A 7 12.32 5.19 15.33
N LYS A 8 11.46 4.33 14.79
CA LYS A 8 10.72 3.28 15.53
C LYS A 8 9.98 3.82 16.77
N LEU A 9 9.56 5.08 16.73
CA LEU A 9 8.80 5.70 17.83
C LEU A 9 7.35 5.20 17.88
N VAL A 10 6.90 4.57 16.80
CA VAL A 10 5.57 4.00 16.64
C VAL A 10 5.65 2.50 16.93
N SER A 11 5.51 2.13 18.20
CA SER A 11 5.49 0.72 18.65
C SER A 11 4.07 0.16 18.81
N GLN A 12 3.06 1.02 18.78
CA GLN A 12 1.65 0.69 18.99
C GLN A 12 0.81 1.13 17.79
N ASN A 13 -0.26 0.39 17.52
CA ASN A 13 -1.20 0.71 16.46
C ASN A 13 -2.00 1.98 16.83
N PHE A 14 -1.79 3.07 16.09
CA PHE A 14 -2.50 4.33 16.31
C PHE A 14 -3.93 4.38 15.70
N TYR A 15 -4.33 3.36 14.95
CA TYR A 15 -5.68 3.30 14.34
C TYR A 15 -6.70 2.79 15.36
N HIS A 16 -7.24 3.69 16.17
CA HIS A 16 -8.21 3.35 17.23
C HIS A 16 -9.62 3.00 16.70
N SER A 17 -10.11 3.74 15.71
CA SER A 17 -11.42 3.52 15.08
C SER A 17 -11.30 3.64 13.57
N LYS A 18 -11.99 2.77 12.84
CA LYS A 18 -11.97 2.69 11.38
C LYS A 18 -13.42 2.72 10.86
N VAL A 19 -13.63 3.43 9.76
CA VAL A 19 -14.89 3.38 9.01
C VAL A 19 -14.70 2.52 7.77
N GLU A 20 -15.76 1.83 7.36
CA GLU A 20 -15.76 1.14 6.06
C GLU A 20 -15.71 2.17 4.93
N ILE A 21 -14.80 1.96 3.98
CA ILE A 21 -14.71 2.75 2.75
C ILE A 21 -15.33 1.92 1.63
N LYS A 22 -16.36 2.46 0.97
CA LYS A 22 -16.94 1.89 -0.24
C LYS A 22 -16.37 2.64 -1.43
N GLY A 23 -15.57 1.95 -2.24
CA GLY A 23 -15.03 2.47 -3.50
C GLY A 23 -15.59 1.73 -4.71
N LYS A 24 -15.25 2.22 -5.90
CA LYS A 24 -15.61 1.60 -7.17
C LYS A 24 -14.36 1.07 -7.86
N ILE A 25 -14.42 -0.18 -8.34
CA ILE A 25 -13.44 -0.69 -9.29
C ILE A 25 -13.76 -0.05 -10.64
N VAL A 26 -12.84 0.77 -11.15
CA VAL A 26 -12.99 1.44 -12.46
C VAL A 26 -12.30 0.66 -13.57
N VAL A 27 -11.30 -0.15 -13.23
CA VAL A 27 -10.60 -1.06 -14.16
C VAL A 27 -10.20 -2.33 -13.41
N VAL A 28 -10.39 -3.49 -14.03
CA VAL A 28 -9.83 -4.78 -13.59
C VAL A 28 -8.56 -5.05 -14.39
N LEU A 29 -7.49 -5.39 -13.71
CA LEU A 29 -6.18 -5.69 -14.29
C LEU A 29 -5.90 -7.19 -14.14
N ASP A 30 -5.14 -7.74 -15.08
CA ASP A 30 -4.73 -9.16 -15.10
C ASP A 30 -3.25 -9.24 -15.52
N GLY A 31 -2.40 -8.69 -14.66
CA GLY A 31 -0.97 -8.54 -14.94
C GLY A 31 -0.13 -9.03 -13.77
N LEU A 32 0.80 -9.94 -14.06
CA LEU A 32 1.84 -10.37 -13.12
C LEU A 32 3.18 -9.85 -13.60
N LEU A 33 3.98 -9.34 -12.68
CA LEU A 33 5.34 -8.92 -12.99
C LEU A 33 6.31 -9.39 -11.90
N GLU A 34 7.43 -9.93 -12.35
CA GLU A 34 8.58 -10.27 -11.52
C GLU A 34 9.71 -9.27 -11.79
N ASN A 35 10.67 -9.18 -10.86
CA ASN A 35 11.79 -8.23 -10.93
C ASN A 35 11.32 -6.76 -11.05
N ARG A 36 10.20 -6.41 -10.42
CA ARG A 36 9.58 -5.08 -10.49
C ARG A 36 10.34 -4.04 -9.66
N GLY A 37 10.96 -4.48 -8.57
CA GLY A 37 11.66 -3.67 -7.59
C GLY A 37 10.89 -2.48 -7.02
N LEU A 38 9.72 -2.72 -6.41
CA LEU A 38 8.98 -1.65 -5.73
C LEU A 38 9.54 -1.38 -4.34
N SER A 39 9.85 -0.11 -4.07
CA SER A 39 10.15 0.38 -2.72
C SER A 39 8.86 0.72 -1.97
N LEU A 40 8.59 0.04 -0.87
CA LEU A 40 7.40 0.26 -0.04
C LEU A 40 7.59 1.49 0.85
N ILE A 41 6.51 2.25 1.03
CA ILE A 41 6.54 3.43 1.89
C ILE A 41 6.70 3.00 3.35
N LYS A 42 7.38 3.81 4.16
CA LYS A 42 7.60 3.52 5.60
C LYS A 42 6.32 3.59 6.44
N PRO A 43 5.41 4.57 6.22
CA PRO A 43 4.14 4.59 6.93
C PRO A 43 3.23 3.44 6.47
N PRO A 44 2.53 2.76 7.40
CA PRO A 44 1.63 1.66 7.06
C PRO A 44 0.27 2.11 6.50
N SER A 45 0.03 3.42 6.37
CA SER A 45 -1.16 3.96 5.71
C SER A 45 -0.87 5.27 4.99
N ARG A 46 -1.81 5.69 4.14
CA ARG A 46 -1.80 6.95 3.40
C ARG A 46 -3.24 7.41 3.20
N ALA A 47 -3.45 8.72 3.24
CA ALA A 47 -4.71 9.35 2.84
C ALA A 47 -4.61 9.88 1.41
N PHE A 48 -5.73 9.85 0.69
CA PHE A 48 -5.85 10.38 -0.67
C PHE A 48 -7.04 11.36 -0.74
N PRO A 49 -6.97 12.40 -1.59
CA PRO A 49 -8.13 13.23 -1.89
C PRO A 49 -9.29 12.41 -2.48
N ALA A 50 -10.53 12.84 -2.24
CA ALA A 50 -11.70 12.24 -2.86
C ALA A 50 -11.60 12.32 -4.40
N GLY A 51 -11.96 11.22 -5.08
CA GLY A 51 -11.86 11.10 -6.54
C GLY A 51 -10.46 10.79 -7.08
N THR A 52 -9.51 10.47 -6.20
CA THR A 52 -8.19 9.98 -6.64
C THR A 52 -8.31 8.54 -7.13
N ILE A 53 -7.84 8.28 -8.35
CA ILE A 53 -7.67 6.90 -8.83
C ILE A 53 -6.44 6.28 -8.16
N ILE A 54 -6.63 5.16 -7.47
CA ILE A 54 -5.60 4.41 -6.77
C ILE A 54 -5.37 3.08 -7.49
N GLU A 55 -4.11 2.76 -7.75
CA GLU A 55 -3.71 1.44 -8.25
C GLU A 55 -3.58 0.44 -7.10
N LEU A 56 -4.35 -0.65 -7.21
CA LEU A 56 -4.27 -1.78 -6.30
C LEU A 56 -3.30 -2.82 -6.86
N ILE A 57 -2.22 -3.03 -6.12
CA ILE A 57 -1.20 -4.02 -6.40
C ILE A 57 -1.13 -5.00 -5.21
N GLY A 58 -1.10 -6.30 -5.51
CA GLY A 58 -0.84 -7.36 -4.54
C GLY A 58 0.57 -7.93 -4.69
N THR A 59 1.08 -8.53 -3.63
CA THR A 59 2.30 -9.35 -3.63
C THR A 59 2.08 -10.52 -2.68
N ASP A 60 2.71 -11.65 -2.97
CA ASP A 60 2.72 -12.86 -2.15
C ASP A 60 4.05 -13.07 -1.41
N GLU A 61 4.97 -12.11 -1.47
CA GLU A 61 6.24 -12.16 -0.77
C GLU A 61 6.05 -12.06 0.76
N GLU A 62 6.51 -13.07 1.50
CA GLU A 62 6.26 -13.21 2.95
C GLU A 62 6.95 -12.14 3.81
N ASP A 63 8.02 -11.52 3.30
CA ASP A 63 8.81 -10.47 3.97
C ASP A 63 8.37 -9.04 3.60
N ALA A 64 7.33 -8.91 2.78
CA ALA A 64 6.76 -7.61 2.39
C ALA A 64 6.30 -6.83 3.64
N SER A 65 6.93 -5.67 3.85
CA SER A 65 6.66 -4.82 5.02
C SER A 65 6.88 -3.34 4.72
N PRO A 66 6.25 -2.41 5.47
CA PRO A 66 6.46 -0.98 5.26
C PRO A 66 7.95 -0.57 5.31
N GLY A 67 8.39 0.19 4.32
CA GLY A 67 9.81 0.57 4.15
C GLY A 67 10.69 -0.51 3.52
N GLY A 68 10.14 -1.71 3.28
CA GLY A 68 10.80 -2.80 2.59
C GLY A 68 10.75 -2.66 1.08
N PHE A 69 10.97 -3.78 0.41
CA PHE A 69 11.11 -3.85 -1.04
C PHE A 69 10.51 -5.17 -1.52
N VAL A 70 9.86 -5.15 -2.69
CA VAL A 70 9.21 -6.33 -3.28
C VAL A 70 9.50 -6.45 -4.77
N GLU A 71 9.62 -7.68 -5.27
CA GLU A 71 10.00 -7.96 -6.67
C GLU A 71 8.86 -8.54 -7.50
N LYS A 72 7.97 -9.30 -6.88
CA LYS A 72 6.84 -9.99 -7.50
C LYS A 72 5.55 -9.31 -7.13
N ILE A 73 4.80 -8.91 -8.15
CA ILE A 73 3.54 -8.19 -7.97
C ILE A 73 2.45 -8.67 -8.92
N ALA A 74 1.21 -8.48 -8.48
CA ALA A 74 0.00 -8.62 -9.28
C ALA A 74 -0.71 -7.28 -9.36
N TYR A 75 -0.95 -6.78 -10.57
CA TYR A 75 -1.83 -5.65 -10.83
C TYR A 75 -3.27 -6.12 -10.77
N LEU A 76 -4.06 -5.57 -9.84
CA LEU A 76 -5.41 -6.06 -9.55
C LEU A 76 -6.50 -5.15 -10.13
N ALA A 77 -6.41 -3.86 -9.83
CA ALA A 77 -7.46 -2.91 -10.20
C ALA A 77 -7.02 -1.44 -10.09
N PHE A 78 -7.78 -0.56 -10.74
CA PHE A 78 -7.87 0.84 -10.36
C PHE A 78 -9.15 1.07 -9.56
N VAL A 79 -9.05 1.81 -8.45
CA VAL A 79 -10.19 2.13 -7.57
C VAL A 79 -10.31 3.63 -7.30
N GLU A 80 -11.53 4.09 -7.08
CA GLU A 80 -11.88 5.45 -6.64
C GLU A 80 -12.90 5.44 -5.49
#